data_AF-A0A1V4EET3-F1
#
_entry.id   AF-A0A1V4EET3-F1
#
_cell.length_a   1.000
_cell.length_b   1.000
_cell.length_c   1.000
_cell.angle_alpha   90.00
_cell.angle_beta   90.00
_cell.angle_gamma   90.00
#
_symmetry.space_group_name_H-M   'P 1'
#
loop_
_entity.id
_entity.type
_entity.pdbx_description
1 polymer ?
#
loop_
_entity_poly.entity_id
_entity_poly.type
_entity_poly.pdbx_seq_one_letter_code
_entity_poly.pdbx_strand_id
1 'polypeptide(L)'
;MTTGPDIEVVAGEGARTAKPTPRTQDFTMKLLFGIGGEDLSQDDLWRLPRDVEGLHRWLEAHRRDEPYADFTFRMTRLVLSSPTTPATRAAMLRILAGQPGLRLERGVVDPIGRPGAAVVSADGANRLVVDESGARLLAEEYNGPDREERRAGRTVYPGARRGEKTVYEASGWTDEIGDRP
;
A
#
# COMPACT_ATOMS: atom_id res chain seq x y z
N MET A 1 38.74 -19.73 12.27
CA MET A 1 38.88 -18.27 12.04
C MET A 1 39.07 -18.10 10.55
N THR A 2 38.03 -17.67 9.85
CA THR A 2 38.07 -17.47 8.39
C THR A 2 37.81 -15.99 8.15
N THR A 3 38.82 -15.35 7.59
CA THR A 3 38.91 -13.92 7.26
C THR A 3 37.85 -13.54 6.23
N GLY A 4 37.09 -12.48 6.51
CA GLY A 4 36.22 -11.83 5.52
C GLY A 4 37.04 -11.00 4.52
N PRO A 5 36.50 -10.69 3.34
CA PRO A 5 37.24 -9.97 2.32
C PRO A 5 37.42 -8.48 2.68
N ASP A 6 38.66 -8.00 2.50
CA ASP A 6 39.03 -6.59 2.61
C ASP A 6 38.32 -5.77 1.51
N ILE A 7 37.58 -4.74 1.92
CA ILE A 7 37.10 -3.70 1.02
C ILE A 7 38.06 -2.52 1.13
N GLU A 8 38.91 -2.37 0.12
CA GLU A 8 39.77 -1.20 -0.05
C GLU A 8 38.97 -0.07 -0.71
N VAL A 9 38.77 1.03 0.01
CA VAL A 9 38.09 2.22 -0.50
C VAL A 9 39.15 3.18 -1.05
N VAL A 10 39.33 3.18 -2.37
CA VAL A 10 40.13 4.20 -3.07
C VAL A 10 39.24 5.39 -3.39
N ALA A 11 39.44 6.50 -2.67
CA ALA A 11 38.73 7.76 -2.93
C ALA A 11 39.38 8.51 -4.09
N GLY A 12 38.68 8.61 -5.22
CA GLY A 12 39.00 9.53 -6.31
C GLY A 12 38.02 10.70 -6.33
N GLU A 13 38.53 11.92 -6.16
CA GLU A 13 37.78 13.16 -6.34
C GLU A 13 37.23 13.26 -7.79
N GLY A 14 35.93 13.55 -7.92
CA GLY A 14 35.35 14.04 -9.19
C GLY A 14 34.28 13.17 -9.87
N ALA A 15 33.82 12.07 -9.29
CA ALA A 15 32.74 11.28 -9.91
C ALA A 15 31.36 11.80 -9.47
N ARG A 16 30.60 12.38 -10.41
CA ARG A 16 29.13 12.45 -10.32
C ARG A 16 28.66 11.04 -9.92
N THR A 17 27.99 10.93 -8.78
CA THR A 17 27.55 9.63 -8.23
C THR A 17 26.65 8.94 -9.25
N ALA A 18 27.23 8.06 -10.07
CA ALA A 18 26.47 7.14 -10.90
C ALA A 18 25.59 6.34 -9.95
N LYS A 19 24.26 6.40 -10.15
CA LYS A 19 23.34 5.55 -9.38
C LYS A 19 23.86 4.12 -9.51
N PRO A 20 23.95 3.35 -8.40
CA PRO A 20 24.39 1.98 -8.48
C PRO A 20 23.55 1.23 -9.51
N THR A 21 24.20 0.52 -10.43
CA THR A 21 23.51 -0.28 -11.44
C THR A 21 22.64 -1.32 -10.73
N PRO A 22 21.34 -1.43 -11.07
CA PRO A 22 20.48 -2.45 -10.48
C PRO A 22 21.10 -3.84 -10.65
N ARG A 23 21.02 -4.66 -9.60
CA ARG A 23 21.41 -6.07 -9.64
C ARG A 23 20.24 -6.92 -9.17
N THR A 24 19.92 -7.96 -9.91
CA THR A 24 18.93 -8.97 -9.51
C THR A 24 19.59 -9.97 -8.57
N GLN A 25 18.92 -10.29 -7.47
CA GLN A 25 19.23 -11.44 -6.64
C GLN A 25 17.96 -12.27 -6.51
N ASP A 26 18.06 -13.55 -6.86
CA ASP A 26 16.96 -14.49 -6.73
C ASP A 26 16.95 -15.03 -5.30
N PHE A 27 16.03 -14.50 -4.49
CA PHE A 27 15.78 -15.03 -3.17
C PHE A 27 14.73 -16.15 -3.26
N THR A 28 14.88 -17.23 -2.48
CA THR A 28 13.83 -18.24 -2.28
C THR A 28 12.64 -17.74 -1.43
N MET A 29 12.61 -16.43 -1.15
CA MET A 29 11.56 -15.80 -0.37
C MET A 29 10.29 -15.62 -1.21
N LYS A 30 9.16 -16.10 -0.69
CA LYS A 30 7.85 -15.81 -1.25
C LYS A 30 7.30 -14.56 -0.57
N LEU A 31 7.12 -13.48 -1.34
CA LEU A 31 6.39 -12.31 -0.87
C LEU A 31 4.89 -12.68 -0.83
N LEU A 32 4.31 -12.58 0.36
CA LEU A 32 2.89 -12.81 0.59
C LEU A 32 2.23 -11.50 1.01
N PHE A 33 1.06 -11.25 0.44
CA PHE A 33 0.26 -10.05 0.67
C PHE A 33 -1.02 -10.44 1.36
N GLY A 34 -1.21 -10.00 2.60
CA GLY A 34 -2.45 -10.21 3.34
C GLY A 34 -3.57 -9.39 2.73
N ILE A 35 -4.42 -9.98 1.87
CA ILE A 35 -5.61 -9.33 1.33
C ILE A 35 -6.81 -10.20 1.70
N GLY A 36 -7.74 -9.60 2.42
CA GLY A 36 -8.83 -10.31 3.05
C GLY A 36 -8.34 -11.10 4.27
N GLY A 37 -8.89 -12.30 4.42
CA GLY A 37 -8.40 -13.31 5.34
C GLY A 37 -7.21 -14.12 4.83
N GLU A 38 -6.78 -13.90 3.57
CA GLU A 38 -5.82 -14.73 2.84
C GLU A 38 -4.43 -14.10 2.71
N ASP A 39 -3.42 -14.96 2.63
CA ASP A 39 -2.05 -14.59 2.26
C ASP A 39 -1.83 -14.90 0.76
N LEU A 40 -1.85 -13.86 -0.07
CA LEU A 40 -1.79 -13.99 -1.52
C LEU A 40 -0.36 -13.89 -2.06
N SER A 41 0.02 -14.76 -2.98
CA SER A 41 1.25 -14.59 -3.76
C SER A 41 1.09 -13.53 -4.85
N GLN A 42 2.18 -13.12 -5.50
CA GLN A 42 2.12 -12.21 -6.65
C GLN A 42 1.22 -12.75 -7.77
N ASP A 43 1.32 -14.05 -8.09
CA ASP A 43 0.48 -14.67 -9.12
C ASP A 43 -1.01 -14.61 -8.75
N ASP A 44 -1.34 -14.75 -7.47
CA ASP A 44 -2.72 -14.68 -7.00
C ASP A 44 -3.27 -13.25 -7.12
N LEU A 45 -2.44 -12.25 -6.81
CA LEU A 45 -2.80 -10.84 -6.99
C LEU A 45 -3.11 -10.48 -8.44
N TRP A 46 -2.40 -11.09 -9.39
CA TRP A 46 -2.64 -10.90 -10.83
C TRP A 46 -3.92 -11.57 -11.33
N ARG A 47 -4.40 -12.56 -10.58
CA ARG A 47 -5.66 -13.28 -10.83
C ARG A 47 -6.85 -12.69 -10.10
N LEU A 48 -6.66 -11.67 -9.25
CA LEU A 48 -7.78 -10.96 -8.65
C LEU A 48 -8.76 -10.45 -9.72
N PRO A 49 -10.07 -10.49 -9.45
CA PRO A 49 -11.05 -9.99 -10.40
C PRO A 49 -10.77 -8.55 -10.83
N ARG A 50 -11.09 -8.26 -12.10
CA ARG A 50 -10.75 -6.99 -12.76
C ARG A 50 -11.96 -6.07 -12.89
N ASP A 51 -13.13 -6.57 -12.55
CA ASP A 51 -14.42 -5.87 -12.57
C ASP A 51 -15.00 -5.75 -11.15
N VAL A 52 -15.91 -4.80 -10.98
CA VAL A 52 -16.51 -4.46 -9.68
C VAL A 52 -17.27 -5.62 -9.08
N GLU A 53 -18.07 -6.33 -9.87
CA GLU A 53 -18.95 -7.39 -9.40
C GLU A 53 -18.15 -8.60 -8.93
N GLY A 54 -17.18 -9.04 -9.73
CA GLY A 54 -16.26 -10.11 -9.41
C GLY A 54 -15.42 -9.79 -8.17
N LEU A 55 -14.86 -8.57 -8.09
CA LEU A 55 -14.01 -8.20 -6.97
C LEU A 55 -14.81 -8.05 -5.68
N HIS A 56 -16.03 -7.50 -5.76
CA HIS A 56 -16.94 -7.40 -4.62
C HIS A 56 -17.28 -8.79 -4.05
N ARG A 57 -17.66 -9.74 -4.91
CA ARG A 57 -17.92 -11.13 -4.49
C ARG A 57 -16.70 -11.78 -3.85
N TRP A 58 -15.52 -11.59 -4.46
CA TRP A 58 -14.28 -12.13 -3.92
C TRP A 58 -13.99 -11.54 -2.54
N LEU A 59 -14.13 -10.22 -2.37
CA LEU A 59 -13.92 -9.54 -1.09
C LEU A 59 -14.87 -10.03 0.00
N GLU A 60 -16.16 -10.17 -0.30
CA GLU A 60 -17.13 -10.70 0.68
C GLU A 60 -16.82 -12.14 1.10
N ALA A 61 -16.43 -12.99 0.15
CA ALA A 61 -16.10 -14.39 0.44
C ALA A 61 -14.87 -14.54 1.35
N HIS A 62 -13.94 -13.57 1.32
CA HIS A 62 -12.69 -13.58 2.08
C HIS A 62 -12.67 -12.54 3.21
N ARG A 63 -13.81 -11.92 3.52
CA ARG A 63 -13.94 -10.99 4.63
C ARG A 63 -13.99 -11.75 5.96
N ARG A 64 -13.39 -11.18 7.00
CA ARG A 64 -13.50 -11.68 8.39
C ARG A 64 -14.72 -11.06 9.08
N ASP A 65 -14.92 -11.33 10.36
CA ASP A 65 -16.05 -10.76 11.10
C ASP A 65 -15.83 -9.26 11.43
N GLU A 66 -16.00 -8.40 10.43
CA GLU A 66 -15.91 -6.93 10.53
C GLU A 66 -16.87 -6.26 9.53
N PRO A 67 -17.38 -5.02 9.78
CA PRO A 67 -18.26 -4.33 8.83
C PRO A 67 -17.64 -4.19 7.43
N TYR A 68 -18.46 -4.39 6.38
CA TYR A 68 -17.95 -4.40 4.99
C TYR A 68 -17.29 -3.07 4.58
N ALA A 69 -17.78 -1.93 5.06
CA ALA A 69 -17.18 -0.62 4.79
C ALA A 69 -15.78 -0.47 5.40
N ASP A 70 -15.58 -0.92 6.64
CA ASP A 70 -14.28 -0.89 7.32
C ASP A 70 -13.30 -1.87 6.66
N PHE A 71 -13.80 -3.05 6.31
CA PHE A 71 -13.04 -4.05 5.57
C PHE A 71 -12.55 -3.51 4.22
N THR A 72 -13.45 -2.97 3.40
CA THR A 72 -13.12 -2.45 2.07
C THR A 72 -12.21 -1.22 2.14
N PHE A 73 -12.36 -0.37 3.16
CA PHE A 73 -11.41 0.71 3.42
C PHE A 73 -9.99 0.17 3.64
N ARG A 74 -9.84 -0.79 4.57
CA ARG A 74 -8.55 -1.44 4.86
C ARG A 74 -7.97 -2.16 3.64
N MET A 75 -8.82 -2.86 2.89
CA MET A 75 -8.41 -3.58 1.69
C MET A 75 -7.99 -2.65 0.57
N THR A 76 -8.58 -1.46 0.46
CA THR A 76 -8.20 -0.50 -0.58
C THR A 76 -6.74 -0.14 -0.43
N ARG A 77 -6.29 0.17 0.79
CA ARG A 77 -4.88 0.49 1.04
C ARG A 77 -3.98 -0.61 0.49
N LEU A 78 -4.27 -1.87 0.83
CA LEU A 78 -3.45 -3.02 0.49
C LEU A 78 -3.50 -3.32 -1.01
N VAL A 79 -4.66 -3.25 -1.65
CA VAL A 79 -4.84 -3.47 -3.10
C VAL A 79 -4.11 -2.40 -3.92
N LEU A 80 -4.19 -1.14 -3.50
CA LEU A 80 -3.54 -0.04 -4.23
C LEU A 80 -2.01 -0.02 -4.04
N SER A 81 -1.50 -0.56 -2.93
CA SER A 81 -0.06 -0.67 -2.68
C SER A 81 0.57 -2.02 -3.12
N SER A 82 -0.22 -2.99 -3.55
CA SER A 82 0.25 -4.34 -3.95
C SER A 82 0.34 -4.49 -5.48
N PRO A 83 1.02 -5.55 -5.99
CA PRO A 83 1.17 -5.81 -7.43
C PRO A 83 -0.11 -6.30 -8.11
N THR A 84 -1.19 -5.52 -7.98
CA THR A 84 -2.46 -5.78 -8.67
C THR A 84 -2.50 -5.09 -10.03
N THR A 85 -3.45 -5.52 -10.86
CA THR A 85 -3.65 -4.90 -12.18
C THR A 85 -4.32 -3.52 -12.05
N PRO A 86 -4.10 -2.59 -13.01
CA PRO A 86 -4.82 -1.31 -13.03
C PRO A 86 -6.35 -1.48 -13.00
N ALA A 87 -6.88 -2.51 -13.66
CA ALA A 87 -8.30 -2.81 -13.67
C ALA A 87 -8.82 -3.21 -12.28
N THR A 88 -8.08 -4.05 -11.54
CA THR A 88 -8.39 -4.42 -10.15
C THR A 88 -8.36 -3.19 -9.23
N ARG A 89 -7.36 -2.31 -9.36
CA ARG A 89 -7.30 -1.04 -8.60
C ARG A 89 -8.51 -0.14 -8.88
N ALA A 90 -8.88 0.01 -10.14
CA ALA A 90 -10.04 0.79 -10.54
C ALA A 90 -11.36 0.17 -10.03
N ALA A 91 -11.50 -1.16 -10.04
CA ALA A 91 -12.63 -1.85 -9.44
C ALA A 91 -12.70 -1.60 -7.93
N MET A 92 -11.56 -1.69 -7.23
CA MET A 92 -11.49 -1.45 -5.78
C MET A 92 -11.94 -0.03 -5.40
N LEU A 93 -11.49 1.00 -6.13
CA LEU A 93 -11.92 2.38 -5.88
C LEU A 93 -13.42 2.58 -6.11
N ARG A 94 -14.01 1.92 -7.12
CA ARG A 94 -15.47 1.97 -7.34
C ARG A 94 -16.25 1.28 -6.23
N ILE A 95 -15.76 0.13 -5.74
CA ILE A 95 -16.35 -0.56 -4.58
C ILE A 95 -16.30 0.36 -3.35
N LEU A 96 -15.14 0.97 -3.09
CA LEU A 96 -14.93 1.87 -1.96
C LEU A 96 -15.85 3.09 -2.02
N ALA A 97 -16.01 3.69 -3.19
CA ALA A 97 -16.88 4.85 -3.41
C ALA A 97 -18.37 4.55 -3.14
N GLY A 98 -18.78 3.28 -3.22
CA GLY A 98 -20.14 2.84 -2.95
C GLY A 98 -20.42 2.48 -1.49
N GLN A 99 -19.43 2.56 -0.59
CA GLN A 99 -19.61 2.09 0.78
C GLN A 99 -20.35 3.11 1.66
N PRO A 100 -21.36 2.67 2.42
CA PRO A 100 -22.04 3.55 3.37
C PRO A 100 -21.10 3.96 4.51
N GLY A 101 -21.25 5.20 4.97
CA GLY A 101 -20.48 5.75 6.10
C GLY A 101 -19.09 6.29 5.74
N LEU A 102 -18.51 5.88 4.61
CA LEU A 102 -17.29 6.49 4.11
C LEU A 102 -17.59 7.87 3.51
N ARG A 103 -16.66 8.82 3.70
CA ARG A 103 -16.81 10.17 3.13
C ARG A 103 -15.73 10.42 2.08
N LEU A 104 -16.15 10.90 0.91
CA LEU A 104 -15.25 11.36 -0.15
C LEU A 104 -15.06 12.88 -0.04
N GLU A 105 -13.81 13.31 0.08
CA GLU A 105 -13.40 14.72 0.08
C GLU A 105 -12.57 15.00 -1.17
N ARG A 106 -13.08 15.82 -2.09
CA ARG A 106 -12.38 16.19 -3.34
C ARG A 106 -11.54 17.45 -3.15
N GLY A 107 -10.54 17.64 -4.02
CA GLY A 107 -9.71 18.84 -4.03
C GLY A 107 -8.73 18.90 -2.86
N VAL A 108 -8.32 17.74 -2.37
CA VAL A 108 -7.39 17.62 -1.24
C VAL A 108 -5.96 17.58 -1.77
N VAL A 109 -5.02 17.92 -0.92
CA VAL A 109 -3.59 17.86 -1.24
C VAL A 109 -2.95 16.88 -0.28
N ASP A 110 -2.14 15.97 -0.81
CA ASP A 110 -1.38 15.03 0.01
C ASP A 110 -0.23 15.74 0.77
N PRO A 111 0.47 15.07 1.69
CA PRO A 111 1.49 15.74 2.52
C PRO A 111 2.69 16.30 1.77
N ILE A 112 2.91 15.90 0.51
CA ILE A 112 4.02 16.39 -0.33
C ILE A 112 3.55 17.30 -1.48
N GLY A 113 2.29 17.75 -1.47
CA GLY A 113 1.79 18.77 -2.38
C GLY A 113 1.09 18.26 -3.64
N ARG A 114 0.82 16.96 -3.76
CA ARG A 114 0.13 16.38 -4.92
C ARG A 114 -1.39 16.48 -4.76
N PRO A 115 -2.13 16.89 -5.80
CA PRO A 115 -3.59 16.94 -5.77
C PRO A 115 -4.18 15.53 -5.75
N GLY A 116 -5.31 15.37 -5.07
CA GLY A 116 -6.06 14.12 -5.04
C GLY A 116 -7.47 14.24 -4.48
N ALA A 117 -8.06 13.09 -4.20
CA ALA A 117 -9.28 12.94 -3.42
C ALA A 117 -8.98 12.10 -2.18
N ALA A 118 -9.64 12.40 -1.06
CA ALA A 118 -9.50 11.60 0.15
C ALA A 118 -10.76 10.80 0.42
N VAL A 119 -10.58 9.53 0.74
CA VAL A 119 -11.63 8.71 1.35
C VAL A 119 -11.34 8.65 2.84
N VAL A 120 -12.33 9.04 3.64
CA VAL A 120 -12.27 9.06 5.10
C VAL A 120 -13.07 7.88 5.64
N SER A 121 -12.48 7.14 6.59
CA SER A 121 -13.16 6.04 7.29
C SER A 121 -14.40 6.51 8.03
N ALA A 122 -15.32 5.59 8.34
CA ALA A 122 -16.59 5.94 8.98
C ALA A 122 -16.39 6.60 10.36
N ASP A 123 -15.35 6.21 11.10
CA ASP A 123 -14.98 6.81 12.39
C ASP A 123 -14.19 8.14 12.27
N GLY A 124 -13.86 8.55 11.05
CA GLY A 124 -13.05 9.75 10.79
C GLY A 124 -11.57 9.62 11.12
N ALA A 125 -11.12 8.48 11.65
CA ALA A 125 -9.77 8.31 12.16
C ALA A 125 -8.73 8.09 11.07
N ASN A 126 -9.10 7.48 9.94
CA ASN A 126 -8.20 7.14 8.86
C ASN A 126 -8.60 7.85 7.57
N ARG A 127 -7.61 8.17 6.76
CA ARG A 127 -7.81 8.78 5.46
C ARG A 127 -6.86 8.19 4.43
N LEU A 128 -7.40 7.80 3.28
CA LEU A 128 -6.62 7.41 2.11
C LEU A 128 -6.72 8.54 1.08
N VAL A 129 -5.60 9.15 0.73
CA VAL A 129 -5.52 10.14 -0.35
C VAL A 129 -5.17 9.40 -1.63
N VAL A 130 -5.97 9.56 -2.67
CA VAL A 130 -5.86 8.85 -3.95
C VAL A 130 -5.80 9.83 -5.11
N ASP A 131 -5.05 9.45 -6.14
CA ASP A 131 -5.16 10.03 -7.47
C ASP A 131 -6.26 9.27 -8.23
N GLU A 132 -7.39 9.94 -8.43
CA GLU A 132 -8.56 9.37 -9.09
C GLU A 132 -8.30 9.00 -10.55
N SER A 133 -7.36 9.67 -11.23
CA SER A 133 -7.08 9.45 -12.65
C SER A 133 -6.28 8.17 -12.89
N GLY A 134 -5.30 7.89 -12.03
CA GLY A 134 -4.40 6.75 -12.14
C GLY A 134 -4.75 5.56 -11.25
N ALA A 135 -5.79 5.68 -10.41
CA ALA A 135 -6.09 4.73 -9.35
C ALA A 135 -4.86 4.42 -8.46
N ARG A 136 -4.17 5.48 -8.02
CA ARG A 136 -2.94 5.41 -7.21
C ARG A 136 -3.20 5.87 -5.79
N LEU A 137 -2.59 5.21 -4.82
CA LEU A 137 -2.58 5.65 -3.44
C LEU A 137 -1.45 6.67 -3.27
N LEU A 138 -1.79 7.88 -2.83
CA LEU A 138 -0.83 8.96 -2.62
C LEU A 138 -0.38 9.02 -1.15
N ALA A 139 -1.32 8.87 -0.22
CA ALA A 139 -1.02 8.91 1.21
C ALA A 139 -2.04 8.13 2.05
N GLU A 140 -1.58 7.68 3.21
CA GLU A 140 -2.41 7.24 4.34
C GLU A 140 -2.18 8.22 5.50
N GLU A 141 -3.25 8.71 6.11
CA GLU A 141 -3.19 9.61 7.26
C GLU A 141 -4.03 9.07 8.41
N TYR A 142 -3.48 9.11 9.62
CA TYR A 142 -4.16 8.74 10.86
C TYR A 142 -4.38 9.95 11.76
N ASN A 143 -5.63 10.23 12.10
CA ASN A 143 -6.06 11.32 12.97
C ASN A 143 -6.86 10.84 14.20
N GLY A 144 -6.94 9.52 14.41
CA GLY A 144 -7.59 8.92 15.58
C GLY A 144 -6.80 9.11 16.88
N PRO A 145 -7.31 8.57 18.00
CA PRO A 145 -6.57 8.52 19.26
C PRO A 145 -5.37 7.58 19.14
N ASP A 146 -4.27 7.90 19.82
CA ASP A 146 -3.10 7.02 19.88
C ASP A 146 -3.49 5.60 20.32
N ARG A 147 -2.98 4.59 19.60
CA ARG A 147 -3.19 3.18 19.90
C ARG A 147 -1.87 2.52 20.25
N GLU A 148 -1.85 1.73 21.31
CA GLU A 148 -0.76 0.81 21.57
C GLU A 148 -1.08 -0.54 20.93
N GLU A 149 -0.18 -1.07 20.10
CA GLU A 149 -0.32 -2.42 19.58
C GLU A 149 0.44 -3.40 20.47
N ARG A 150 -0.30 -4.10 21.34
CA ARG A 150 0.25 -5.11 22.24
C ARG A 150 -0.04 -6.50 21.69
N ARG A 151 1.01 -7.29 21.44
CA ARG A 151 0.90 -8.73 21.16
C ARG A 151 1.53 -9.50 22.31
N ALA A 152 0.78 -10.41 22.92
CA ALA A 152 1.23 -11.19 24.09
C ALA A 152 1.86 -10.33 25.21
N GLY A 153 1.29 -9.16 25.48
CA GLY A 153 1.75 -8.24 26.53
C GLY A 153 3.00 -7.41 26.19
N ARG A 154 3.54 -7.52 24.97
CA ARG A 154 4.68 -6.70 24.50
C ARG A 154 4.23 -5.75 23.40
N THR A 155 4.80 -4.55 23.36
CA THR A 155 4.67 -3.65 22.21
C THR A 155 5.47 -4.26 21.06
N VAL A 156 4.81 -4.63 19.95
CA VAL A 156 5.47 -5.29 18.81
C VAL A 156 5.79 -4.30 17.69
N TYR A 157 4.96 -3.27 17.53
CA TYR A 157 5.20 -2.10 16.68
C TYR A 157 4.72 -0.85 17.42
N PRO A 158 5.28 0.35 17.15
CA PRO A 158 4.61 1.57 17.55
C PRO A 158 3.22 1.54 16.91
N GLY A 159 2.17 1.40 17.72
CA GLY A 159 0.80 1.43 17.20
C GLY A 159 0.48 2.81 16.63
N ALA A 160 -0.65 2.92 15.94
CA ALA A 160 -1.03 4.14 15.21
C ALA A 160 -0.99 5.38 16.11
N ARG A 161 -0.27 6.42 15.67
CA ARG A 161 -0.13 7.70 16.40
C ARG A 161 -0.90 8.81 15.73
N ARG A 162 -1.64 9.61 16.49
CA ARG A 162 -2.35 10.76 15.95
C ARG A 162 -1.39 11.66 15.17
N GLY A 163 -1.78 12.00 13.94
CA GLY A 163 -0.98 12.81 13.02
C GLY A 163 0.05 12.02 12.23
N GLU A 164 0.09 10.69 12.37
CA GLU A 164 0.92 9.82 11.53
C GLU A 164 0.46 9.89 10.07
N LYS A 165 1.45 10.01 9.17
CA LYS A 165 1.22 10.08 7.72
C LYS A 165 2.25 9.23 7.01
N THR A 166 1.78 8.36 6.14
CA THR A 166 2.62 7.61 5.19
C THR A 166 2.35 8.16 3.80
N VAL A 167 3.41 8.53 3.08
CA VAL A 167 3.31 9.05 1.72
C VAL A 167 3.94 8.07 0.75
N TYR A 168 3.24 7.78 -0.34
CA TYR A 168 3.71 6.90 -1.40
C TYR A 168 4.24 7.76 -2.55
N GLU A 169 5.56 7.91 -2.67
CA GLU A 169 6.17 8.73 -3.73
C GLU A 169 5.83 8.20 -5.13
N ALA A 170 5.84 6.87 -5.26
CA ALA A 170 5.34 6.13 -6.40
C ALA A 170 4.59 4.90 -5.88
N SER A 171 3.44 4.60 -6.49
CA SER A 171 2.64 3.42 -6.19
C SER A 171 2.20 2.77 -7.49
N GLY A 172 2.49 1.49 -7.66
CA GLY A 172 2.28 0.76 -8.90
C GLY A 172 3.47 -0.15 -9.17
N TRP A 173 3.42 -0.85 -10.30
CA TRP A 173 4.42 -1.85 -10.66
C TRP A 173 4.80 -1.71 -12.12
N THR A 174 6.07 -1.89 -12.41
CA THR A 174 6.67 -1.85 -13.74
C THR A 174 7.14 -3.25 -14.12
N ASP A 175 7.19 -3.53 -15.42
CA ASP A 175 7.69 -4.81 -15.94
C ASP A 175 9.23 -4.83 -16.08
N GLU A 176 9.90 -3.69 -15.89
CA GLU A 176 11.34 -3.51 -16.04
C GLU A 176 12.03 -2.98 -14.78
N ILE A 177 13.24 -3.49 -14.50
CA ILE A 177 14.05 -3.06 -13.35
C ILE A 177 14.61 -1.66 -13.63
N GLY A 178 14.36 -0.73 -12.70
CA GLY A 178 14.86 0.65 -12.76
C GLY A 178 13.82 1.65 -13.27
N ASP A 179 12.71 1.16 -13.83
CA ASP A 179 11.57 1.99 -14.18
C ASP A 179 10.79 2.43 -12.93
N ARG A 180 10.06 3.53 -13.08
CA ARG A 180 9.11 4.03 -12.08
C ARG A 180 7.69 3.84 -12.59
N PRO A 181 6.76 3.36 -11.75
CA PRO A 181 5.35 3.29 -12.09
C PRO A 181 4.68 4.67 -12.13
#